data_AF-A0A6C0RVG9-F1
#
_entry.id   AF-A0A6C0RVG9-F1
#
_cell.length_a   1.000
_cell.length_b   1.000
_cell.length_c   1.000
_cell.angle_alpha   90.00
_cell.angle_beta   90.00
_cell.angle_gamma   90.00
#
_symmetry.space_group_name_H-M   'P 1'
#
loop_
_entity.id
_entity.type
_entity.pdbx_description
1 polymer ?
#
loop_
_entity_poly.entity_id
_entity_poly.type
_entity_poly.pdbx_seq_one_letter_code
_entity_poly.pdbx_strand_id
1 'polypeptide(L)'
;MPRTQRNDNFIDKTFTVVADILLKVLPTSQREKQAFSYYRNGMSAQAEGEYAEALQNYYEAMRLEVDAYDRSYILYNIGLIHTSNGEHGRALEYYYQALERNPSLSSALNNIAVIYHYRGEQAIENGQSEISQILFEKAADYWKEAIRLAPTNYIEALNWLKMTGRLTGLAI
;
A
#
# COMPACT_ATOMS: atom_id res chain seq x y z
N MET A 1 -8.95 -26.63 -17.08
CA MET A 1 -9.37 -25.65 -18.09
C MET A 1 -8.14 -24.85 -18.52
N PRO A 2 -7.94 -24.52 -19.80
CA PRO A 2 -6.75 -23.81 -20.24
C PRO A 2 -6.82 -22.32 -19.87
N ARG A 3 -5.76 -21.82 -19.24
CA ARG A 3 -5.54 -20.41 -18.90
C ARG A 3 -5.29 -19.61 -20.19
N THR A 4 -6.29 -18.88 -20.68
CA THR A 4 -6.18 -18.02 -21.86
C THR A 4 -6.77 -16.64 -21.62
N GLN A 5 -5.96 -15.74 -21.08
CA GLN A 5 -5.62 -14.43 -21.66
C GLN A 5 -4.65 -13.75 -20.69
N ARG A 6 -3.35 -14.00 -20.89
CA ARG A 6 -2.31 -13.17 -20.30
C ARG A 6 -2.50 -11.76 -20.86
N ASN A 7 -2.74 -10.78 -19.98
CA ASN A 7 -2.70 -9.38 -20.36
C ASN A 7 -1.29 -9.06 -20.88
N ASP A 8 -1.12 -9.09 -22.20
CA ASP A 8 0.10 -8.77 -22.94
C ASP A 8 0.36 -7.25 -22.92
N ASN A 9 0.47 -6.67 -21.72
CA ASN A 9 0.81 -5.25 -21.60
C ASN A 9 2.29 -5.05 -21.96
N PHE A 10 2.52 -4.25 -23.00
CA PHE A 10 3.86 -3.88 -23.47
C PHE A 10 4.75 -3.35 -22.32
N ILE A 11 4.15 -2.60 -21.40
CA ILE A 11 4.81 -2.07 -20.20
C ILE A 11 5.31 -3.19 -19.28
N ASP A 12 4.54 -4.28 -19.10
CA ASP A 12 4.95 -5.42 -18.27
C ASP A 12 6.09 -6.21 -18.90
N LYS A 13 6.09 -6.36 -20.23
CA LYS A 13 7.19 -6.99 -20.98
C LYS A 13 8.48 -6.17 -20.86
N THR A 14 8.42 -4.87 -21.06
CA THR A 14 9.58 -3.98 -20.93
C THR A 14 10.11 -3.97 -19.50
N PHE A 15 9.23 -3.90 -18.49
CA PHE A 15 9.62 -3.98 -17.09
C PHE A 15 10.30 -5.30 -16.75
N THR A 16 9.78 -6.41 -17.28
CA THR A 16 10.36 -7.75 -17.10
C THR A 16 11.75 -7.86 -17.71
N VAL A 17 11.95 -7.39 -18.94
CA VAL A 17 13.26 -7.43 -19.62
C VAL A 17 14.29 -6.56 -18.90
N VAL A 18 13.91 -5.36 -18.46
CA VAL A 18 14.81 -4.46 -17.73
C VAL A 18 15.18 -5.05 -16.37
N ALA A 19 14.22 -5.63 -15.64
CA ALA A 19 14.49 -6.33 -14.38
C ALA A 19 15.48 -7.50 -14.58
N ASP A 20 15.28 -8.32 -15.62
CA ASP A 20 16.16 -9.45 -15.93
C ASP A 20 17.61 -9.02 -16.23
N ILE A 21 17.78 -7.89 -16.94
CA ILE A 21 19.10 -7.32 -17.22
C ILE A 21 19.74 -6.81 -15.94
N LEU A 22 18.99 -6.07 -15.10
CA LEU A 22 19.49 -5.54 -13.83
C LEU A 22 19.96 -6.65 -12.88
N LEU A 23 19.21 -7.76 -12.77
CA LEU A 23 19.59 -8.92 -11.96
C LEU A 23 20.84 -9.65 -12.46
N LYS A 24 21.21 -9.50 -13.74
CA LYS A 24 22.45 -10.06 -14.29
C LYS A 24 23.67 -9.18 -14.03
N VAL A 25 23.48 -7.86 -13.93
CA VAL A 25 24.57 -6.88 -13.85
C VAL A 25 24.87 -6.47 -12.40
N LEU A 26 23.87 -6.44 -11.52
CA LEU A 26 24.07 -6.15 -10.11
C LEU A 26 24.58 -7.41 -9.38
N PRO A 27 25.56 -7.29 -8.46
CA PRO A 27 25.93 -8.39 -7.56
C PRO A 27 24.79 -8.65 -6.58
N THR A 28 23.75 -9.32 -7.07
CA THR A 28 22.59 -9.75 -6.30
C THR A 28 22.78 -11.20 -5.90
N SER A 29 22.66 -11.46 -4.61
CA SER A 29 22.65 -12.80 -4.06
C SER A 29 21.50 -13.61 -4.66
N GLN A 30 21.67 -14.94 -4.70
CA GLN A 30 20.60 -15.84 -5.12
C GLN A 30 19.33 -15.64 -4.27
N ARG A 31 19.50 -15.23 -3.01
CA ARG A 31 18.42 -14.94 -2.06
C ARG A 31 17.59 -13.72 -2.49
N GLU A 32 18.24 -12.62 -2.86
CA GLU A 32 17.56 -11.39 -3.34
C GLU A 32 16.81 -11.66 -4.65
N LYS A 33 17.40 -12.44 -5.57
CA LYS A 33 16.72 -12.87 -6.81
C LYS A 33 15.46 -13.68 -6.52
N GLN A 34 15.52 -14.58 -5.55
CA GLN A 34 14.35 -15.35 -5.12
C GLN A 34 13.30 -14.48 -4.45
N ALA A 35 13.70 -13.57 -3.55
CA ALA A 35 12.79 -12.62 -2.92
C ALA A 35 12.02 -11.80 -3.97
N PHE A 36 12.75 -11.23 -4.95
CA PHE A 36 12.15 -10.48 -6.05
C PHE A 36 11.20 -11.32 -6.90
N SER A 37 11.55 -12.59 -7.19
CA SER A 37 10.67 -13.49 -7.94
C SER A 37 9.35 -13.76 -7.20
N TYR A 38 9.41 -14.04 -5.90
CA TYR A 38 8.20 -14.19 -5.08
C TYR A 38 7.38 -12.89 -5.04
N TYR A 39 8.04 -11.74 -4.89
CA TYR A 39 7.34 -10.45 -4.90
C TYR A 39 6.61 -10.20 -6.23
N ARG A 40 7.25 -10.45 -7.37
CA ARG A 40 6.64 -10.35 -8.71
C ARG A 40 5.43 -11.28 -8.88
N ASN A 41 5.55 -12.52 -8.42
CA ASN A 41 4.45 -13.48 -8.46
C ASN A 41 3.28 -13.02 -7.57
N GLY A 42 3.58 -12.47 -6.39
CA GLY A 42 2.58 -11.89 -5.50
C GLY A 42 1.81 -10.75 -6.15
N MET A 43 2.51 -9.82 -6.82
CA MET A 43 1.87 -8.74 -7.56
C MET A 43 1.00 -9.24 -8.72
N SER A 44 1.47 -10.26 -9.45
CA SER A 44 0.69 -10.87 -10.54
C SER A 44 -0.60 -11.50 -10.01
N ALA A 45 -0.51 -12.33 -8.97
CA ALA A 45 -1.67 -12.96 -8.35
C ALA A 45 -2.64 -11.92 -7.77
N GLN A 46 -2.14 -10.84 -7.15
CA GLN A 46 -2.97 -9.76 -6.64
C GLN A 46 -3.73 -9.05 -7.77
N ALA A 47 -3.08 -8.78 -8.90
CA ALA A 47 -3.73 -8.17 -10.07
C ALA A 47 -4.82 -9.07 -10.68
N GLU A 48 -4.69 -10.39 -10.52
CA GLU A 48 -5.69 -11.38 -10.92
C GLU A 48 -6.81 -11.57 -9.88
N GLY A 49 -6.71 -10.95 -8.70
CA GLY A 49 -7.67 -11.11 -7.60
C GLY A 49 -7.45 -12.36 -6.74
N GLU A 50 -6.39 -13.13 -7.01
CA GLU A 50 -6.03 -14.35 -6.31
C GLU A 50 -5.30 -14.04 -4.99
N TYR A 51 -6.02 -13.41 -4.05
CA TYR A 51 -5.45 -12.83 -2.83
C TYR A 51 -4.75 -13.83 -1.91
N ALA A 52 -5.22 -15.08 -1.85
CA ALA A 52 -4.57 -16.11 -1.04
C ALA A 52 -3.18 -16.48 -1.60
N GLU A 53 -3.09 -16.66 -2.93
CA GLU A 53 -1.82 -16.94 -3.61
C GLU A 53 -0.88 -15.72 -3.53
N ALA A 54 -1.43 -14.51 -3.68
CA ALA A 54 -0.66 -13.28 -3.53
C ALA A 54 -0.03 -13.15 -2.15
N LEU A 55 -0.79 -13.38 -1.07
CA LEU A 55 -0.29 -13.37 0.30
C LEU A 55 0.80 -14.42 0.52
N GLN A 56 0.60 -15.65 0.04
CA GLN A 56 1.62 -16.70 0.15
C GLN A 56 2.95 -16.27 -0.49
N ASN A 57 2.89 -15.71 -1.70
CA ASN A 57 4.06 -15.21 -2.40
C ASN A 57 4.70 -14.02 -1.66
N TYR A 58 3.91 -13.06 -1.15
CA TYR A 58 4.45 -11.94 -0.39
C TYR A 58 5.10 -12.37 0.92
N TYR A 59 4.59 -13.38 1.62
CA TYR A 59 5.24 -13.90 2.84
C TYR A 59 6.57 -14.57 2.53
N GLU A 60 6.68 -15.33 1.44
CA GLU A 60 7.98 -15.88 1.01
C GLU A 60 8.95 -14.77 0.59
N ALA A 61 8.47 -13.76 -0.13
CA ALA A 61 9.28 -12.58 -0.45
C ALA A 61 9.78 -11.89 0.82
N MET A 62 8.92 -11.67 1.82
CA MET A 62 9.26 -11.05 3.11
C MET A 62 10.35 -11.82 3.87
N ARG A 63 10.28 -13.15 3.85
CA ARG A 63 11.23 -14.04 4.53
C ARG A 63 12.62 -13.94 3.92
N LEU A 64 12.68 -13.78 2.60
CA LEU A 64 13.93 -13.76 1.84
C LEU A 64 14.51 -12.36 1.70
N GLU A 65 13.69 -11.33 1.53
CA GLU A 65 14.14 -9.95 1.43
C GLU A 65 14.78 -9.53 2.74
N VAL A 66 15.87 -8.75 2.70
CA VAL A 66 16.58 -8.22 3.87
C VAL A 66 16.61 -6.69 3.87
N ASP A 67 16.49 -6.07 2.70
CA ASP A 67 16.46 -4.63 2.58
C ASP A 67 15.19 -4.05 3.21
N ALA A 68 15.35 -3.01 4.02
CA ALA A 68 14.25 -2.42 4.77
C ALA A 68 13.28 -1.68 3.83
N TYR A 69 13.82 -1.01 2.80
CA TYR A 69 13.04 -0.24 1.85
C TYR A 69 12.19 -1.17 0.98
N ASP A 70 12.75 -2.23 0.42
CA ASP A 70 12.00 -3.21 -0.37
C ASP A 70 10.95 -3.96 0.48
N ARG A 71 11.29 -4.34 1.71
CA ARG A 71 10.31 -4.91 2.67
C ARG A 71 9.11 -4.00 2.91
N SER A 72 9.30 -2.68 2.88
CA SER A 72 8.20 -1.73 3.08
C SER A 72 7.10 -1.88 2.01
N TYR A 73 7.49 -2.12 0.75
CA TYR A 73 6.54 -2.32 -0.35
C TYR A 73 5.83 -3.67 -0.26
N ILE A 74 6.54 -4.72 0.17
CA ILE A 74 5.93 -6.03 0.40
C ILE A 74 4.88 -5.92 1.52
N LEU A 75 5.21 -5.27 2.65
CA LEU A 75 4.26 -5.02 3.75
C LEU A 75 3.06 -4.21 3.28
N TYR A 76 3.30 -3.15 2.51
CA TYR A 76 2.25 -2.32 1.94
C TYR A 76 1.29 -3.12 1.05
N ASN A 77 1.80 -4.01 0.19
CA ASN A 77 0.95 -4.84 -0.67
C ASN A 77 0.16 -5.89 0.12
N ILE A 78 0.73 -6.45 1.19
CA ILE A 78 -0.03 -7.30 2.13
C ILE A 78 -1.16 -6.50 2.77
N GLY A 79 -0.87 -5.26 3.20
CA GLY A 79 -1.87 -4.33 3.73
C GLY A 79 -3.00 -4.04 2.73
N LEU A 80 -2.68 -3.84 1.44
CA LEU A 80 -3.68 -3.65 0.38
C LEU A 80 -4.65 -4.84 0.30
N ILE A 81 -4.14 -6.06 0.35
CA ILE A 81 -4.98 -7.27 0.31
C ILE A 81 -5.91 -7.33 1.52
N HIS A 82 -5.40 -7.05 2.73
CA HIS A 82 -6.23 -7.01 3.93
C HIS A 82 -7.29 -5.89 3.86
N THR A 83 -6.98 -4.74 3.26
CA THR A 83 -7.97 -3.70 2.98
C THR A 83 -9.07 -4.23 2.06
N SER A 84 -8.70 -4.89 0.95
CA SER A 84 -9.66 -5.47 -0.01
C SER A 84 -10.57 -6.54 0.62
N ASN A 85 -10.08 -7.26 1.63
CA ASN A 85 -10.87 -8.26 2.37
C ASN A 85 -11.73 -7.65 3.50
N GLY A 86 -11.69 -6.33 3.71
CA GLY A 86 -12.37 -5.67 4.83
C GLY A 86 -11.68 -5.87 6.20
N GLU A 87 -10.50 -6.48 6.22
CA GLU A 87 -9.70 -6.75 7.42
C GLU A 87 -8.92 -5.50 7.86
N HIS A 88 -9.62 -4.38 8.07
CA HIS A 88 -9.02 -3.06 8.29
C HIS A 88 -8.04 -3.00 9.47
N GLY A 89 -8.24 -3.82 10.52
CA GLY A 89 -7.31 -3.89 11.65
C GLY A 89 -5.93 -4.41 11.22
N ARG A 90 -5.91 -5.54 10.51
CA ARG A 90 -4.68 -6.15 9.99
C ARG A 90 -4.03 -5.28 8.91
N ALA A 91 -4.84 -4.65 8.07
CA ALA A 91 -4.34 -3.69 7.08
C ALA A 91 -3.56 -2.55 7.74
N LEU A 92 -4.10 -1.94 8.80
CA LEU A 92 -3.41 -0.90 9.56
C LEU A 92 -2.09 -1.39 10.16
N GLU A 93 -2.07 -2.59 10.76
CA GLU A 93 -0.84 -3.17 11.31
C GLU A 93 0.27 -3.29 10.25
N TYR A 94 -0.07 -3.75 9.05
CA TYR A 94 0.90 -3.87 7.96
C TYR A 94 1.32 -2.52 7.40
N TYR A 95 0.41 -1.56 7.27
CA TYR A 95 0.79 -0.21 6.82
C TYR A 95 1.69 0.50 7.83
N TYR A 96 1.48 0.34 9.14
CA TYR A 96 2.39 0.89 10.14
C TYR A 96 3.78 0.26 10.06
N GLN A 97 3.85 -1.07 9.94
CA GLN A 97 5.13 -1.73 9.73
C GLN A 97 5.82 -1.28 8.44
N ALA A 98 5.06 -1.00 7.37
CA ALA A 98 5.62 -0.43 6.15
C ALA A 98 6.21 0.97 6.40
N LEU A 99 5.48 1.84 7.12
CA LEU A 99 5.93 3.20 7.44
C LEU A 99 7.10 3.25 8.44
N GLU A 100 7.21 2.29 9.35
CA GLU A 100 8.39 2.15 10.23
C GLU A 100 9.67 1.96 9.42
N ARG A 101 9.58 1.31 8.26
CA ARG A 101 10.72 1.02 7.37
C ARG A 101 10.90 2.09 6.30
N ASN A 102 9.80 2.64 5.80
CA ASN A 102 9.79 3.71 4.80
C ASN A 102 8.75 4.78 5.20
N PRO A 103 9.15 5.76 6.01
CA PRO A 103 8.25 6.84 6.43
C PRO A 103 7.75 7.71 5.28
N SER A 104 8.43 7.69 4.14
CA SER A 104 8.05 8.44 2.94
C SER A 104 7.04 7.73 2.04
N LEU A 105 6.51 6.57 2.45
CA LEU A 105 5.54 5.82 1.65
C LEU A 105 4.14 6.47 1.69
N SER A 106 3.97 7.54 0.91
CA SER A 106 2.75 8.36 0.89
C SER A 106 1.47 7.56 0.60
N SER A 107 1.57 6.49 -0.19
CA SER A 107 0.43 5.60 -0.47
C SER A 107 -0.03 4.83 0.77
N ALA A 108 0.88 4.42 1.66
CA ALA A 108 0.51 3.77 2.93
C ALA A 108 -0.18 4.76 3.88
N LEU A 109 0.34 5.99 3.97
CA LEU A 109 -0.30 7.08 4.73
C LEU A 109 -1.72 7.35 4.23
N ASN A 110 -1.91 7.44 2.90
CA ASN A 110 -3.22 7.61 2.31
C ASN A 110 -4.18 6.46 2.65
N ASN A 111 -3.75 5.21 2.57
CA ASN A 111 -4.62 4.06 2.87
C ASN A 111 -4.99 3.98 4.35
N ILE A 112 -4.06 4.35 5.25
CA ILE A 112 -4.36 4.50 6.68
C ILE A 112 -5.44 5.58 6.89
N ALA A 113 -5.28 6.74 6.24
CA ALA A 113 -6.24 7.83 6.34
C ALA A 113 -7.64 7.41 5.84
N VAL A 114 -7.72 6.73 4.70
CA VAL A 114 -8.98 6.18 4.15
C VAL A 114 -9.64 5.21 5.13
N ILE A 115 -8.87 4.32 5.78
CA ILE A 115 -9.43 3.41 6.80
C ILE A 115 -9.99 4.18 7.99
N TYR A 116 -9.27 5.19 8.48
CA TYR A 116 -9.77 6.00 9.59
C TYR A 116 -11.00 6.82 9.23
N HIS A 117 -11.03 7.38 8.02
CA HIS A 117 -12.17 8.10 7.50
C HIS A 117 -13.40 7.19 7.40
N TYR A 118 -13.27 6.01 6.80
CA TYR A 118 -14.33 5.00 6.73
C TYR A 118 -14.86 4.60 8.12
N ARG A 119 -13.96 4.35 9.08
CA ARG A 119 -14.37 4.05 10.46
C ARG A 119 -15.07 5.24 11.13
N GLY A 120 -14.69 6.47 10.79
CA GLY A 120 -15.34 7.69 11.24
C GLY A 120 -16.77 7.83 10.72
N GLU A 121 -17.00 7.47 9.45
CA GLU A 121 -18.35 7.40 8.86
C GLU A 121 -19.20 6.33 9.54
N GLN A 122 -18.65 5.12 9.73
CA GLN A 122 -19.31 4.05 10.48
C GLN A 122 -19.64 4.47 11.92
N ALA A 123 -18.77 5.24 12.58
CA ALA A 123 -19.05 5.76 13.92
C ALA A 123 -20.23 6.74 13.93
N ILE A 124 -20.40 7.58 12.89
CA ILE A 124 -21.59 8.43 12.74
C ILE A 124 -22.85 7.59 12.61
N GLU A 125 -22.84 6.58 11.74
CA GLU A 125 -23.98 5.70 11.51
C GLU A 125 -24.43 4.99 12.79
N ASN A 126 -23.47 4.67 13.66
CA ASN A 126 -23.69 4.05 14.97
C ASN A 126 -23.99 5.05 16.11
N GLY A 127 -24.15 6.35 15.82
CA GLY A 127 -24.45 7.38 16.81
C GLY A 127 -23.28 7.77 17.72
N GLN A 128 -22.05 7.38 17.38
CA GLN A 128 -20.83 7.60 18.16
C GLN A 128 -20.08 8.85 17.69
N SER A 129 -20.71 10.02 17.84
CA SER A 129 -20.20 11.30 17.31
C SER A 129 -18.79 11.65 17.80
N GLU A 130 -18.50 11.43 19.09
CA GLU A 130 -17.16 11.72 19.66
C GLU A 130 -16.07 10.84 19.03
N ILE A 131 -16.34 9.55 18.89
CA ILE A 131 -15.40 8.59 18.26
C ILE A 131 -15.20 8.96 16.80
N SER A 132 -16.26 9.35 16.10
CA SER A 132 -16.18 9.80 14.71
C SER A 132 -15.23 11.00 14.53
N GLN A 133 -15.33 12.02 15.40
CA GLN A 133 -14.44 13.18 15.30
C GLN A 133 -12.97 12.79 15.48
N ILE A 134 -12.67 11.95 16.47
CA ILE A 134 -11.30 11.45 16.71
C ILE A 134 -10.77 10.70 15.47
N LEU A 135 -11.62 9.90 14.82
CA LEU A 135 -11.22 9.13 13.64
C LEU A 135 -11.01 10.05 12.42
N PHE A 136 -11.84 11.07 12.23
CA PHE A 136 -11.65 12.06 11.18
C PHE A 136 -10.41 12.94 11.39
N GLU A 137 -10.06 13.26 12.63
CA GLU A 137 -8.81 13.95 12.96
C GLU A 137 -7.60 13.09 12.59
N LYS A 138 -7.61 11.80 12.95
CA LYS A 138 -6.57 10.86 12.52
C LYS A 138 -6.46 10.77 11.00
N ALA A 139 -7.57 10.63 10.29
CA ALA A 139 -7.58 10.62 8.83
C ALA A 139 -6.96 11.90 8.26
N ALA A 140 -7.32 13.06 8.82
CA ALA A 140 -6.78 14.34 8.39
C ALA A 140 -5.26 14.41 8.55
N ASP A 141 -4.72 13.99 9.70
CA ASP A 141 -3.28 14.04 9.96
C ASP A 141 -2.49 13.16 8.99
N TYR A 142 -2.96 11.94 8.72
CA TYR A 142 -2.33 11.06 7.75
C TYR A 142 -2.41 11.60 6.31
N TRP A 143 -3.54 12.18 5.92
CA TRP A 143 -3.67 12.80 4.58
C TRP A 143 -2.80 14.03 4.42
N LYS A 144 -2.67 14.87 5.46
CA LYS A 144 -1.74 16.01 5.45
C LYS A 144 -0.31 15.55 5.17
N GLU A 145 0.15 14.50 5.87
CA GLU A 145 1.49 13.96 5.66
C GLU A 145 1.65 13.32 4.27
N ALA A 146 0.64 12.60 3.78
CA ALA A 146 0.64 12.03 2.44
C ALA A 146 0.75 13.14 1.36
N ILE A 147 -0.02 14.23 1.50
CA ILE A 147 0.01 15.39 0.59
C ILE A 147 1.35 16.11 0.69
N ARG A 148 1.94 16.24 1.88
CA ARG A 148 3.28 16.84 2.04
C ARG A 148 4.34 16.09 1.23
N LEU A 149 4.25 14.77 1.18
CA LEU A 149 5.18 13.91 0.44
C LEU A 149 4.86 13.85 -1.07
N ALA A 150 3.58 13.88 -1.45
CA ALA A 150 3.15 13.86 -2.84
C ALA A 150 1.95 14.81 -3.09
N PRO A 151 2.21 16.13 -3.27
CA PRO A 151 1.17 17.16 -3.28
C PRO A 151 0.10 17.01 -4.36
N THR A 152 0.44 16.35 -5.47
CA THR A 152 -0.45 16.19 -6.63
C THR A 152 -1.22 14.87 -6.64
N ASN A 153 -0.93 13.94 -5.73
CA ASN A 153 -1.43 12.56 -5.81
C ASN A 153 -2.76 12.35 -5.07
N TYR A 154 -3.14 13.23 -4.14
CA TYR A 154 -4.26 13.03 -3.22
C TYR A 154 -5.25 14.21 -3.26
N ILE A 155 -5.74 14.54 -4.47
CA ILE A 155 -6.63 15.69 -4.70
C ILE A 155 -7.96 15.54 -3.93
N GLU A 156 -8.51 14.32 -3.88
CA GLU A 156 -9.76 14.03 -3.15
C GLU A 156 -9.58 14.28 -1.64
N ALA A 157 -8.49 13.78 -1.06
CA ALA A 157 -8.14 14.03 0.33
C ALA A 157 -7.95 15.53 0.60
N LEU A 158 -7.25 16.25 -0.29
CA LEU A 158 -7.08 17.70 -0.18
C LEU A 158 -8.42 18.44 -0.21
N ASN A 159 -9.33 18.05 -1.08
CA ASN A 159 -10.67 18.64 -1.16
C ASN A 159 -11.47 18.36 0.12
N TRP A 160 -11.43 17.14 0.63
CA TRP A 160 -12.08 16.78 1.88
C TRP A 160 -11.54 17.60 3.07
N LEU A 161 -10.22 17.76 3.17
CA LEU A 161 -9.57 18.61 4.17
C LEU A 161 -10.03 20.07 4.09
N LYS A 162 -10.17 20.62 2.88
CA LYS A 162 -10.66 21.99 2.66
C LYS A 162 -12.11 22.14 3.09
N MET A 163 -12.99 21.26 2.60
CA MET A 163 -14.43 21.31 2.86
C MET A 163 -14.74 21.18 4.35
N THR A 164 -13.96 20.40 5.07
CA THR A 164 -14.18 20.14 6.49
C THR A 164 -13.41 21.09 7.42
N GLY A 165 -12.67 22.06 6.88
CA GLY A 165 -11.86 22.99 7.67
C GLY A 165 -10.63 22.35 8.34
N ARG A 166 -10.27 21.12 7.96
CA ARG A 166 -9.17 20.35 8.55
C ARG A 166 -7.82 20.58 7.88
N LEU A 167 -7.73 21.45 6.88
CA LEU A 167 -6.46 21.74 6.17
C LEU A 167 -5.46 22.59 6.98
N THR A 168 -5.88 23.17 8.12
CA THR A 168 -5.01 24.05 8.92
C THR A 168 -3.71 23.37 9.33
N GLY A 169 -2.60 24.12 9.24
CA GLY A 169 -1.24 23.66 9.60
C GLY A 169 -0.42 23.04 8.46
N LEU A 170 -0.98 22.88 7.25
CA LEU A 170 -0.20 22.48 6.07
C LEU A 170 0.49 23.72 5.46
N ALA A 171 1.82 23.83 5.56
CA ALA A 171 2.58 24.79 4.76
C ALA A 171 2.65 24.22 3.33
N ILE A 172 1.91 24.85 2.40
CA ILE A 172 1.90 24.53 0.97
C ILE A 172 3.08 25.23 0.30
#